data_AF-A0A1A9ANA5-F1
#
_entry.id   AF-A0A1A9ANA5-F1
#
_cell.length_a   1.000
_cell.length_b   1.000
_cell.length_c   1.000
_cell.angle_alpha   90.00
_cell.angle_beta   90.00
_cell.angle_gamma   90.00
#
_symmetry.space_group_name_H-M   'P 1'
#
loop_
_entity.id
_entity.type
_entity.pdbx_description
1 polymer ?
#
loop_
_entity_poly.entity_id
_entity_poly.type
_entity_poly.pdbx_seq_one_letter_code
_entity_poly.pdbx_strand_id
1 'polypeptide(L)'
;MNQLTIPRIKEYYQKVFRKDGNFKYTDKVIKTGILDCNDPILKSIAFLITENYGNAKESYNANTHDANKELYCTFLQEWIDYMKYFYTYGGKCEAKKKLWKKYINEPWEQIEKEFHDNSSCSISTEGFDNSFQPELVPDNCNDHGTISPIIPLSVCFSIFSFILISIILYKFTPMKSWIKCYIGKKKKSWQDINNEGKEELSENSLYNLNEHIQHDIDHIAYHLRRN
;
A
#
# COMPACT_ATOMS: atom_id res chain seq x y z
N MET A 1 -36.14 30.47 -35.21
CA MET A 1 -35.29 29.78 -34.22
C MET A 1 -36.18 28.72 -33.56
N ASN A 2 -36.00 27.45 -33.89
CA ASN A 2 -36.88 26.39 -33.37
C ASN A 2 -36.60 26.21 -31.87
N GLN A 3 -37.66 26.22 -31.06
CA GLN A 3 -37.55 26.10 -29.61
C GLN A 3 -36.94 24.75 -29.23
N LEU A 4 -35.88 24.78 -28.42
CA LEU A 4 -35.16 23.58 -27.99
C LEU A 4 -35.99 22.83 -26.94
N THR A 5 -36.27 21.56 -27.17
CA THR A 5 -37.03 20.72 -26.23
C THR A 5 -36.07 19.97 -25.29
N ILE A 6 -36.54 19.63 -24.08
CA ILE A 6 -35.75 18.87 -23.09
C ILE A 6 -35.20 17.55 -23.67
N PRO A 7 -35.98 16.75 -24.43
CA PRO A 7 -35.45 15.54 -25.06
C PRO A 7 -34.27 15.83 -26.01
N ARG A 8 -34.36 16.91 -26.79
CA ARG A 8 -33.30 17.28 -27.72
C ARG A 8 -32.03 17.73 -27.01
N ILE A 9 -32.16 18.49 -25.90
CA ILE A 9 -31.02 18.85 -25.03
C ILE A 9 -30.30 17.60 -24.52
N LYS A 10 -31.07 16.62 -24.06
CA LYS A 10 -30.52 15.35 -23.55
C LYS A 10 -29.72 14.60 -24.62
N GLU A 11 -30.16 14.62 -25.88
CA GLU A 11 -29.43 13.99 -26.99
C GLU A 11 -28.05 14.63 -27.22
N TYR A 12 -27.95 15.96 -27.17
CA TYR A 12 -26.65 16.64 -27.27
C TYR A 12 -25.70 16.20 -26.15
N TYR A 13 -26.19 16.25 -24.90
CA TYR A 13 -25.41 15.87 -23.72
C TYR A 13 -24.91 14.42 -23.82
N GLN A 14 -25.79 13.48 -24.19
CA GLN A 14 -25.44 12.06 -24.28
C GLN A 14 -24.42 11.75 -25.38
N LYS A 15 -24.41 12.53 -26.47
CA LYS A 15 -23.42 12.38 -27.55
C LYS A 15 -22.02 12.82 -27.13
N VAL A 16 -21.91 13.86 -26.29
CA VAL A 16 -20.63 14.34 -25.74
C VAL A 16 -20.13 13.38 -24.66
N PHE A 17 -20.97 13.07 -23.67
CA PHE A 17 -20.60 12.32 -22.47
C PHE A 17 -21.05 10.86 -22.55
N ARG A 18 -20.46 10.10 -23.49
CA ARG A 18 -20.78 8.68 -23.68
C ARG A 18 -20.35 7.85 -22.47
N LYS A 19 -21.16 6.85 -22.13
CA LYS A 19 -20.95 5.95 -20.98
C LYS A 19 -20.73 4.49 -21.40
N ASP A 20 -20.39 4.25 -22.65
CA ASP A 20 -20.21 2.90 -23.23
C ASP A 20 -18.83 2.29 -22.97
N GLY A 21 -17.95 3.00 -22.26
CA GLY A 21 -16.65 2.49 -21.79
C GLY A 21 -15.57 2.38 -22.88
N ASN A 22 -15.90 2.72 -24.13
CA ASN A 22 -15.00 2.64 -25.26
C ASN A 22 -14.34 4.00 -25.51
N PHE A 23 -13.13 4.15 -25.01
CA PHE A 23 -12.30 5.32 -25.25
C PHE A 23 -11.66 5.28 -26.64
N LYS A 24 -12.02 6.23 -27.50
CA LYS A 24 -11.53 6.31 -28.89
C LYS A 24 -10.32 7.23 -29.06
N TYR A 25 -10.16 8.24 -28.20
CA TYR A 25 -9.26 9.36 -28.43
C TYR A 25 -8.17 9.51 -27.37
N THR A 26 -8.07 8.54 -26.45
CA THR A 26 -7.15 8.60 -25.31
C THR A 26 -5.68 8.53 -25.67
N ASP A 27 -5.34 7.99 -26.84
CA ASP A 27 -3.99 8.00 -27.39
C ASP A 27 -3.44 9.42 -27.59
N LYS A 28 -4.31 10.39 -27.88
CA LYS A 28 -3.94 11.79 -28.13
C LYS A 28 -3.41 12.49 -26.88
N VAL A 29 -3.87 12.11 -25.68
CA VAL A 29 -3.38 12.69 -24.43
C VAL A 29 -2.16 11.95 -23.88
N ILE A 30 -1.92 10.69 -24.27
CA ILE A 30 -0.76 9.93 -23.77
C ILE A 30 0.57 10.62 -24.12
N LYS A 31 0.65 11.24 -25.30
CA LYS A 31 1.86 11.90 -25.81
C LYS A 31 2.20 13.22 -25.11
N THR A 32 1.34 13.73 -24.23
CA THR A 32 1.54 15.02 -23.56
C THR A 32 2.34 14.94 -22.25
N GLY A 33 2.78 13.74 -21.86
CA GLY A 33 3.43 13.50 -20.57
C GLY A 33 2.44 13.37 -19.40
N ILE A 34 1.13 13.24 -19.68
CA ILE A 34 0.12 13.03 -18.63
C ILE A 34 0.39 11.79 -17.77
N LEU A 35 1.07 10.78 -18.32
CA LEU A 35 1.41 9.56 -17.60
C LEU A 35 2.34 9.82 -16.41
N ASP A 36 3.18 10.86 -16.48
CA ASP A 36 4.09 11.30 -15.42
C ASP A 36 3.37 12.07 -14.29
N CYS A 37 2.08 12.36 -14.46
CA CYS A 37 1.28 12.97 -13.42
C CYS A 37 1.01 11.95 -12.29
N ASN A 38 1.46 12.29 -11.08
CA ASN A 38 1.25 11.47 -9.88
C ASN A 38 -0.17 11.63 -9.30
N ASP A 39 -0.95 12.59 -9.78
CA ASP A 39 -2.33 12.79 -9.35
C ASP A 39 -3.29 11.94 -10.22
N PRO A 40 -3.87 10.86 -9.68
CA PRO A 40 -4.74 9.97 -10.44
C PRO A 40 -6.07 10.65 -10.83
N ILE A 41 -6.53 11.63 -10.06
CA ILE A 41 -7.76 12.38 -10.36
C ILE A 41 -7.49 13.26 -11.58
N LEU A 42 -6.40 14.02 -11.56
CA LEU A 42 -6.06 14.89 -12.69
C LEU A 42 -5.79 14.08 -13.97
N LYS A 43 -5.09 12.95 -13.84
CA LYS A 43 -4.86 12.02 -14.95
C LYS A 43 -6.20 11.58 -15.56
N SER A 44 -7.14 11.15 -14.73
CA SER A 44 -8.48 10.73 -15.17
C SER A 44 -9.25 11.87 -15.84
N ILE A 45 -9.18 13.08 -15.28
CA ILE A 45 -9.80 14.27 -15.88
C ILE A 45 -9.22 14.53 -17.26
N ALA A 46 -7.90 14.53 -17.43
CA ALA A 46 -7.26 14.78 -18.71
C ALA A 46 -7.69 13.77 -19.79
N PHE A 47 -7.74 12.47 -19.46
CA PHE A 47 -8.25 11.45 -20.38
C PHE A 47 -9.72 11.69 -20.77
N LEU A 48 -10.57 12.03 -19.79
CA LEU A 48 -11.99 12.32 -20.05
C LEU A 48 -12.20 13.58 -20.88
N ILE A 49 -11.41 14.64 -20.65
CA ILE A 49 -11.45 15.87 -21.47
C ILE A 49 -11.17 15.52 -22.94
N THR A 50 -10.10 14.79 -23.21
CA THR A 50 -9.72 14.43 -24.57
C THR A 50 -10.78 13.56 -25.26
N GLU A 51 -11.35 12.59 -24.54
CA GLU A 51 -12.42 11.74 -25.06
C GLU A 51 -13.68 12.54 -25.38
N ASN A 52 -14.14 13.35 -24.43
CA ASN A 52 -15.35 14.17 -24.58
C ASN A 52 -15.17 15.24 -25.66
N TYR A 53 -13.96 15.77 -25.83
CA TYR A 53 -13.62 16.68 -26.93
C TYR A 53 -13.75 16.02 -28.30
N GLY A 54 -13.20 14.81 -28.47
CA GLY A 54 -13.37 14.06 -29.70
C GLY A 54 -14.84 13.73 -29.99
N ASN A 55 -15.61 13.35 -28.97
CA ASN A 55 -17.05 13.09 -29.10
C ASN A 55 -17.85 14.35 -29.49
N ALA A 56 -17.57 15.48 -28.85
CA ALA A 56 -18.20 16.76 -29.17
C ALA A 56 -17.90 17.18 -30.60
N LYS A 57 -16.64 17.06 -31.03
CA LYS A 57 -16.17 17.42 -32.36
C LYS A 57 -16.77 16.52 -33.45
N GLU A 58 -16.75 15.20 -33.26
CA GLU A 58 -17.40 14.23 -34.14
C GLU A 58 -18.89 14.59 -34.32
N SER A 59 -19.58 14.87 -33.21
CA SER A 59 -21.01 15.22 -33.21
C SER A 59 -21.28 16.58 -33.86
N TYR A 60 -20.42 17.57 -33.60
CA TYR A 60 -20.50 18.90 -34.20
C TYR A 60 -20.42 18.82 -35.72
N ASN A 61 -19.41 18.12 -36.24
CA ASN A 61 -19.15 18.00 -37.67
C ASN A 61 -20.21 17.17 -38.39
N ALA A 62 -20.74 16.12 -37.74
CA ALA A 62 -21.78 15.28 -38.32
C ALA A 62 -23.14 16.00 -38.49
N ASN A 63 -23.36 17.13 -37.82
CA ASN A 63 -24.65 17.83 -37.78
C ASN A 63 -24.58 19.23 -38.43
N THR A 64 -24.00 19.34 -39.63
CA THR A 64 -23.74 20.62 -40.33
C THR A 64 -24.97 21.53 -40.50
N HIS A 65 -26.16 20.95 -40.65
CA HIS A 65 -27.42 21.69 -40.84
C HIS A 65 -28.18 21.96 -39.53
N ASP A 66 -27.69 21.49 -38.38
CA ASP A 66 -28.32 21.77 -37.09
C ASP A 66 -27.92 23.15 -36.58
N ALA A 67 -28.91 24.05 -36.48
CA ALA A 67 -28.73 25.40 -35.95
C ALA A 67 -28.21 25.43 -34.49
N ASN A 68 -28.29 24.32 -33.74
CA ASN A 68 -27.83 24.25 -32.35
C ASN A 68 -26.64 23.31 -32.15
N LYS A 69 -25.91 22.93 -33.20
CA LYS A 69 -24.70 22.08 -33.07
C LYS A 69 -23.64 22.65 -32.14
N GLU A 70 -23.59 23.98 -31.95
CA GLU A 70 -22.67 24.63 -30.99
C GLU A 70 -22.87 24.12 -29.55
N LEU A 71 -24.06 23.61 -29.21
CA LEU A 71 -24.34 23.04 -27.89
C LEU A 71 -23.43 21.87 -27.52
N TYR A 72 -22.91 21.11 -28.49
CA TYR A 72 -21.94 20.06 -28.21
C TYR A 72 -20.67 20.64 -27.55
N CYS A 73 -20.19 21.77 -28.06
CA CYS A 73 -19.00 22.46 -27.54
C CYS A 73 -19.31 23.23 -26.26
N THR A 74 -20.51 23.85 -26.17
CA THR A 74 -20.95 24.55 -24.95
C THR A 74 -21.00 23.61 -23.75
N PHE A 75 -21.66 22.44 -23.87
CA PHE A 75 -21.74 21.50 -22.76
C PHE A 75 -20.38 20.95 -22.35
N LEU A 76 -19.48 20.74 -23.32
CA LEU A 76 -18.11 20.33 -23.04
C LEU A 76 -17.37 21.42 -22.25
N GLN A 77 -17.42 22.67 -22.71
CA GLN A 77 -16.76 23.80 -22.04
C GLN A 77 -17.26 23.94 -20.59
N GLU A 78 -18.58 23.95 -20.37
CA GLU A 78 -19.17 24.04 -19.04
C GLU A 78 -18.71 22.90 -18.12
N TRP A 79 -18.65 21.68 -18.65
CA TRP A 79 -18.18 20.52 -17.88
C TRP A 79 -16.69 20.63 -17.53
N ILE A 80 -15.84 21.10 -18.45
CA ILE A 80 -14.42 21.32 -18.19
C ILE A 80 -14.23 22.40 -17.12
N ASP A 81 -14.97 23.50 -17.21
CA ASP A 81 -14.93 24.56 -16.21
C ASP A 81 -15.37 24.07 -14.84
N TYR A 82 -16.41 23.22 -14.78
CA TYR A 82 -16.84 22.58 -13.54
C TYR A 82 -15.77 21.64 -12.96
N MET A 83 -15.10 20.83 -13.80
CA MET A 83 -14.02 19.95 -13.36
C MET A 83 -12.79 20.73 -12.88
N LYS A 84 -12.44 21.81 -13.58
CA LYS A 84 -11.38 22.75 -13.19
C LYS A 84 -11.69 23.40 -11.84
N TYR A 85 -12.91 23.92 -11.71
CA TYR A 85 -13.41 24.52 -10.49
C TYR A 85 -13.28 23.56 -9.32
N PHE A 86 -13.81 22.34 -9.45
CA PHE A 86 -13.78 21.35 -8.38
C PHE A 86 -12.35 20.92 -8.03
N TYR A 87 -11.54 20.58 -9.03
CA TYR A 87 -10.17 20.09 -8.83
C TYR A 87 -9.25 21.15 -8.20
N THR A 88 -9.43 22.42 -8.55
CA THR A 88 -8.60 23.52 -8.06
C THR A 88 -9.17 24.24 -6.83
N TYR A 89 -10.31 23.77 -6.31
CA TYR A 89 -11.07 24.42 -5.23
C TYR A 89 -11.39 25.87 -5.57
N GLY A 90 -12.01 26.08 -6.75
CA GLY A 90 -12.21 27.39 -7.34
C GLY A 90 -10.92 28.20 -7.35
N GLY A 91 -9.85 27.63 -7.92
CA GLY A 91 -8.57 28.33 -8.03
C GLY A 91 -7.87 28.72 -6.72
N LYS A 92 -8.38 28.33 -5.54
CA LYS A 92 -7.75 28.69 -4.27
C LYS A 92 -6.53 27.86 -3.92
N CYS A 93 -6.41 26.66 -4.51
CA CYS A 93 -5.26 25.80 -4.28
C CYS A 93 -4.22 25.96 -5.40
N GLU A 94 -3.10 26.62 -5.08
CA GLU A 94 -2.01 26.90 -6.01
C GLU A 94 -1.31 25.62 -6.49
N ALA A 95 -1.14 24.62 -5.63
CA ALA A 95 -0.55 23.34 -6.05
C ALA A 95 -1.40 22.65 -7.13
N LYS A 96 -2.72 22.64 -6.96
CA LYS A 96 -3.67 22.08 -7.94
C LYS A 96 -3.73 22.92 -9.21
N LYS A 97 -3.70 24.25 -9.11
CA LYS A 97 -3.59 25.15 -10.28
C LYS A 97 -2.35 24.87 -11.11
N LYS A 98 -1.19 24.73 -10.48
CA LYS A 98 0.07 24.39 -11.17
C LYS A 98 -0.04 23.07 -11.91
N LEU A 99 -0.62 22.04 -11.27
CA LEU A 99 -0.84 20.74 -11.91
C LEU A 99 -1.81 20.85 -13.11
N TRP A 100 -2.94 21.54 -12.94
CA TRP A 100 -3.91 21.77 -14.03
C TRP A 100 -3.25 22.47 -15.22
N LYS A 101 -2.51 23.56 -14.95
CA LYS A 101 -1.79 24.30 -16.00
C LYS A 101 -0.81 23.41 -16.74
N LYS A 102 0.03 22.66 -16.01
CA LYS A 102 1.07 21.81 -16.59
C LYS A 102 0.51 20.68 -17.46
N TYR A 103 -0.54 20.01 -16.99
CA TYR A 103 -1.00 18.75 -17.59
C TYR A 103 -2.26 18.88 -18.46
N ILE A 104 -2.97 19.99 -18.37
CA ILE A 104 -4.16 20.25 -19.20
C ILE A 104 -3.94 21.46 -20.10
N ASN A 105 -3.62 22.64 -19.55
CA ASN A 105 -3.56 23.87 -20.36
C ASN A 105 -2.39 23.88 -21.35
N GLU A 106 -1.17 23.66 -20.86
CA GLU A 106 0.03 23.73 -21.70
C GLU A 106 0.00 22.71 -22.85
N PRO A 107 -0.45 21.46 -22.65
CA PRO A 107 -0.52 20.50 -23.75
C PRO A 107 -1.78 20.61 -24.60
N TRP A 108 -2.75 21.47 -24.26
CA TRP A 108 -4.06 21.52 -24.91
C TRP A 108 -3.95 21.79 -26.41
N GLU A 109 -3.13 22.77 -26.79
CA GLU A 109 -2.92 23.13 -28.20
C GLU A 109 -2.36 21.96 -29.02
N GLN A 110 -1.50 21.13 -28.40
CA GLN A 110 -0.97 19.92 -29.05
C GLN A 110 -2.09 18.89 -29.25
N ILE A 111 -2.92 18.67 -28.23
CA ILE A 111 -4.06 17.73 -28.31
C ILE A 111 -5.02 18.17 -29.43
N GLU A 112 -5.40 19.45 -29.48
CA GLU A 112 -6.31 19.97 -30.51
C GLU A 112 -5.77 19.75 -31.93
N LYS A 113 -4.46 19.96 -32.14
CA LYS A 113 -3.81 19.73 -33.43
C LYS A 113 -3.88 18.27 -33.89
N GLU A 114 -3.85 17.30 -32.98
CA GLU A 114 -3.98 15.87 -33.33
C GLU A 114 -5.37 15.51 -33.86
N PHE A 115 -6.38 16.38 -33.71
CA PHE A 115 -7.69 16.18 -34.32
C PHE A 115 -7.78 16.67 -35.77
N HIS A 116 -6.71 17.25 -36.34
CA HIS A 116 -6.53 17.55 -37.77
C HIS A 116 -7.72 18.19 -38.49
N ASP A 117 -8.40 19.14 -37.84
CA ASP A 117 -9.66 19.65 -38.38
C ASP A 117 -9.87 21.12 -38.03
N ASN A 118 -10.38 21.87 -39.00
CA ASN A 118 -10.60 23.33 -38.95
C ASN A 118 -11.91 23.70 -38.21
N SER A 119 -12.43 22.79 -37.39
CA SER A 119 -13.71 22.96 -36.69
C SER A 119 -13.66 24.11 -35.67
N SER A 120 -14.78 24.82 -35.49
CA SER A 120 -14.94 25.94 -34.55
C SER A 120 -15.07 25.55 -33.07
N CYS A 121 -14.95 24.26 -32.72
CA CYS A 121 -14.99 23.79 -31.34
C CYS A 121 -13.67 24.15 -30.63
N SER A 122 -13.47 25.45 -30.38
CA SER A 122 -12.39 25.97 -29.57
C SER A 122 -12.86 25.97 -28.12
N ILE A 123 -12.15 25.25 -27.28
CA ILE A 123 -12.42 25.25 -25.84
C ILE A 123 -11.31 26.02 -25.12
N SER A 124 -11.68 26.76 -24.10
CA SER A 124 -10.74 27.45 -23.23
C SER A 124 -10.47 26.62 -21.99
N THR A 125 -9.22 26.26 -21.79
CA THR A 125 -8.74 25.67 -20.54
C THR A 125 -8.21 26.73 -19.56
N GLU A 126 -8.19 28.00 -19.97
CA GLU A 126 -7.61 29.10 -19.20
C GLU A 126 -8.58 29.68 -18.16
N GLY A 127 -8.05 30.53 -17.28
CA GLY A 127 -8.81 31.21 -16.23
C GLY A 127 -9.16 30.31 -15.04
N PHE A 128 -9.29 30.94 -13.87
CA PHE A 128 -9.72 30.28 -12.64
C PHE A 128 -10.78 31.14 -11.97
N ASP A 129 -11.87 30.50 -11.56
CA ASP A 129 -12.91 31.15 -10.76
C ASP A 129 -12.47 31.12 -9.30
N ASN A 130 -12.12 32.28 -8.74
CA ASN A 130 -11.64 32.39 -7.35
C ASN A 130 -12.77 32.31 -6.29
N SER A 131 -14.00 32.01 -6.71
CA SER A 131 -15.15 31.88 -5.82
C SER A 131 -15.29 30.44 -5.31
N PHE A 132 -14.83 30.18 -4.08
CA PHE A 132 -14.98 28.88 -3.44
C PHE A 132 -15.16 29.04 -1.94
N GLN A 133 -15.93 28.17 -1.30
CA GLN A 133 -16.09 28.21 0.16
C GLN A 133 -14.72 27.92 0.82
N PRO A 134 -14.14 28.87 1.58
CA PRO A 134 -12.82 28.69 2.18
C PRO A 134 -12.70 27.42 3.05
N GLU A 135 -13.79 27.05 3.73
CA GLU A 135 -13.87 25.90 4.65
C GLU A 135 -13.69 24.55 3.95
N LEU A 136 -13.91 24.50 2.63
CA LEU A 136 -13.76 23.29 1.83
C LEU A 136 -12.36 23.16 1.21
N VAL A 137 -11.52 24.20 1.33
CA VAL A 137 -10.13 24.16 0.87
C VAL A 137 -9.29 23.44 1.92
N PRO A 138 -8.59 22.34 1.59
CA PRO A 138 -7.73 21.67 2.56
C PRO A 138 -6.62 22.60 3.05
N ASP A 139 -6.38 22.65 4.36
CA ASP A 139 -5.34 23.50 4.97
C ASP A 139 -3.95 23.23 4.39
N ASN A 140 -3.67 21.97 4.06
CA ASN A 140 -2.40 21.53 3.48
C ASN A 140 -2.35 21.59 1.94
N CYS A 141 -3.34 22.18 1.27
CA CYS A 141 -3.42 22.11 -0.20
C CYS A 141 -2.19 22.73 -0.89
N ASN A 142 -1.62 23.76 -0.27
CA ASN A 142 -0.41 24.43 -0.76
C ASN A 142 0.88 23.93 -0.10
N ASP A 143 0.78 23.10 0.93
CA ASP A 143 1.94 22.52 1.57
C ASP A 143 2.47 21.40 0.68
N HIS A 144 3.64 21.66 0.09
CA HIS A 144 4.42 20.69 -0.64
C HIS A 144 4.78 19.56 0.31
N GLY A 145 3.96 18.51 0.34
CA GLY A 145 4.16 17.23 1.02
C GLY A 145 5.34 17.23 1.99
N THR A 146 5.17 17.84 3.16
CA THR A 146 5.98 17.45 4.30
C THR A 146 5.66 15.99 4.51
N ILE A 147 6.60 15.12 4.12
CA ILE A 147 6.50 13.68 4.39
C ILE A 147 6.11 13.60 5.85
N SER A 148 4.91 13.08 6.11
CA SER A 148 4.37 13.01 7.45
C SER A 148 5.47 12.40 8.34
N PRO A 149 5.90 13.06 9.43
CA PRO A 149 7.05 12.63 10.22
C PRO A 149 6.92 11.18 10.75
N ILE A 150 5.71 10.62 10.65
CA ILE A 150 5.34 9.24 10.94
C ILE A 150 6.17 8.22 10.13
N ILE A 151 6.48 8.46 8.85
CA ILE A 151 7.14 7.46 7.99
C ILE A 151 8.64 7.29 8.32
N PRO A 152 9.44 8.37 8.46
CA PRO A 152 10.85 8.23 8.86
C PRO A 152 11.01 7.69 10.28
N LEU A 153 10.12 8.07 11.21
CA LEU A 153 10.17 7.60 12.59
C LEU A 153 10.04 6.08 12.70
N SER A 154 9.10 5.47 11.95
CA SER A 154 8.86 4.02 11.97
C SER A 154 10.08 3.18 11.54
N VAL A 155 10.77 3.61 10.48
CA VAL A 155 11.96 2.92 9.97
C VAL A 155 13.13 3.04 10.96
N CYS A 156 13.32 4.24 11.53
CA CYS A 156 14.36 4.47 12.53
C CYS A 156 14.15 3.63 13.81
N PHE A 157 12.91 3.53 14.31
CA PHE A 157 12.60 2.69 15.47
C PHE A 157 12.84 1.21 15.19
N SER A 158 12.46 0.72 14.01
CA SER A 158 12.68 -0.68 13.63
C SER A 158 14.17 -1.04 13.61
N ILE A 159 15.01 -0.17 13.05
CA ILE A 159 16.47 -0.33 13.02
C ILE A 159 17.06 -0.25 14.44
N PHE A 160 16.62 0.71 15.25
CA PHE A 160 17.11 0.87 16.62
C PHE A 160 16.74 -0.33 17.50
N SER A 161 15.53 -0.86 17.39
CA SER A 161 15.10 -2.08 18.08
C SER A 161 15.96 -3.29 17.69
N PHE A 162 16.28 -3.46 16.40
CA PHE A 162 17.13 -4.56 15.95
C PHE A 162 18.57 -4.45 16.47
N ILE A 163 19.14 -3.24 16.47
CA ILE A 163 20.48 -2.98 17.02
C ILE A 163 20.50 -3.26 18.53
N LEU A 164 19.48 -2.82 19.26
CA LEU A 164 19.39 -3.00 20.71
C LEU A 164 19.26 -4.49 21.09
N ILE A 165 18.46 -5.26 20.34
CA ILE A 165 18.37 -6.72 20.48
C ILE A 165 19.73 -7.38 20.18
N SER A 166 20.42 -6.93 19.13
CA SER A 166 21.74 -7.48 18.76
C SER A 166 22.80 -7.24 19.84
N ILE A 167 22.81 -6.07 20.48
CA ILE A 167 23.71 -5.74 21.60
C ILE A 167 23.40 -6.63 22.82
N ILE A 168 22.12 -6.81 23.13
CA ILE A 168 21.65 -7.70 24.20
C ILE A 168 22.16 -9.13 23.94
N LEU A 169 21.90 -9.68 22.75
CA LEU A 169 22.32 -11.04 22.39
C LEU A 169 23.84 -11.21 22.35
N TYR A 170 24.58 -10.19 21.89
CA TYR A 170 26.05 -10.18 21.93
C TYR A 170 26.57 -10.24 23.37
N LYS A 171 26.00 -9.42 24.28
CA LYS A 171 26.36 -9.41 25.70
C LYS A 171 25.93 -10.70 26.43
N PHE A 172 24.92 -11.41 25.94
CA PHE A 172 24.49 -12.73 26.44
C PHE A 172 25.18 -13.93 25.77
N THR A 173 26.02 -13.72 24.76
CA THR A 173 26.84 -14.79 24.16
C THR A 173 27.82 -15.50 25.14
N PRO A 174 28.38 -14.88 26.21
CA PRO A 174 29.12 -15.63 27.24
C PRO A 174 28.25 -16.62 28.04
N MET A 175 26.90 -16.55 27.96
CA MET A 175 26.03 -17.56 28.58
C MET A 175 26.18 -18.95 27.97
N LYS A 176 26.69 -19.10 26.73
CA LYS A 176 27.03 -20.42 26.17
C LYS A 176 28.05 -21.16 27.06
N SER A 177 28.97 -20.44 27.67
CA SER A 177 29.97 -21.00 28.58
C SER A 177 29.33 -21.41 29.92
N TRP A 178 28.42 -20.57 30.44
CA TRP A 178 27.66 -20.86 31.66
C TRP A 178 26.70 -22.05 31.51
N ILE A 179 25.98 -22.16 30.39
CA ILE A 179 25.06 -23.28 30.12
C ILE A 179 25.85 -24.59 29.95
N LYS A 180 26.99 -24.58 29.23
CA LYS A 180 27.88 -25.75 29.16
C LYS A 180 28.38 -26.17 30.54
N CYS A 181 28.76 -25.21 31.38
CA CYS A 181 29.25 -25.48 32.73
C CYS A 181 28.15 -26.05 33.62
N TYR A 182 26.92 -25.52 33.54
CA TYR A 182 25.76 -26.00 34.29
C TYR A 182 25.36 -27.44 33.89
N ILE A 183 25.30 -27.73 32.59
CA ILE A 183 25.01 -29.08 32.08
C ILE A 183 26.13 -30.06 32.48
N GLY A 184 27.39 -29.64 32.42
CA GLY A 184 28.54 -30.44 32.84
C GLY A 184 28.55 -30.78 34.34
N LYS A 185 28.24 -29.80 35.20
CA LYS A 185 28.12 -30.01 36.65
C LYS A 185 27.00 -30.97 37.00
N LYS A 186 25.85 -30.86 36.31
CA LYS A 186 24.73 -31.79 36.49
C LYS A 186 25.12 -33.20 36.04
N LYS A 187 25.77 -33.36 34.88
CA LYS A 187 26.22 -34.69 34.40
C LYS A 187 27.18 -35.39 35.38
N LYS A 188 28.10 -34.65 36.01
CA LYS A 188 29.04 -35.20 37.00
C LYS A 188 28.33 -35.69 38.26
N SER A 189 27.40 -34.90 38.82
CA SER A 189 26.61 -35.30 40.00
C SER A 189 25.79 -36.59 39.79
N TRP A 190 25.25 -36.83 38.58
CA TRP A 190 24.55 -38.08 38.29
C TRP A 190 25.48 -39.29 38.16
N GLN A 191 26.74 -39.07 37.77
CA GLN A 191 27.75 -40.14 37.73
C GLN A 191 28.23 -40.51 39.14
N ASP A 192 28.42 -39.52 40.00
CA ASP A 192 28.84 -39.73 41.40
C ASP A 192 27.75 -40.51 42.18
N ILE A 193 26.47 -40.12 42.04
CA ILE A 193 25.33 -40.83 42.66
C ILE A 193 25.18 -42.28 42.15
N ASN A 194 25.40 -42.51 40.84
CA ASN A 194 25.32 -43.85 40.26
C ASN A 194 26.50 -44.76 40.65
N ASN A 195 27.66 -44.19 41.01
CA ASN A 195 28.79 -44.96 41.49
C ASN A 195 28.63 -45.31 42.97
N GLU A 196 28.22 -44.37 43.82
CA GLU A 196 27.91 -44.64 45.24
C GLU A 196 26.81 -45.71 45.37
N GLY A 197 25.72 -45.59 44.60
CA GLY A 197 24.64 -46.59 44.64
C GLY A 197 25.05 -47.99 44.15
N LYS A 198 26.12 -48.11 43.34
CA LYS A 198 26.67 -49.40 42.91
C LYS A 198 27.60 -50.00 43.97
N GLU A 199 28.38 -49.17 44.66
CA GLU A 199 29.23 -49.61 45.76
C GLU A 199 28.36 -50.14 46.92
N GLU A 200 27.32 -49.40 47.33
CA GLU A 200 26.39 -49.79 48.40
C GLU A 200 25.61 -51.09 48.07
N LEU A 201 25.17 -51.27 46.82
CA LEU A 201 24.51 -52.50 46.38
C LEU A 201 25.44 -53.71 46.37
N SER A 202 26.72 -53.51 45.99
CA SER A 202 27.71 -54.60 46.00
C SER A 202 28.03 -55.03 47.43
N GLU A 203 28.16 -54.06 48.34
CA GLU A 203 28.49 -54.30 49.74
C GLU A 203 27.35 -55.04 50.46
N ASN A 204 26.10 -54.61 50.28
CA ASN A 204 24.94 -55.32 50.82
C ASN A 204 24.76 -56.75 50.26
N SER A 205 25.12 -56.99 48.99
CA SER A 205 25.06 -58.35 48.43
C SER A 205 26.07 -59.30 49.09
N LEU A 206 27.24 -58.78 49.46
CA LEU A 206 28.33 -59.55 50.05
C LEU A 206 28.03 -59.89 51.52
N TYR A 207 27.44 -58.96 52.27
CA TYR A 207 26.97 -59.22 53.64
C TYR A 207 25.85 -60.26 53.69
N ASN A 208 24.83 -60.14 52.83
CA ASN A 208 23.72 -61.09 52.79
C ASN A 208 24.15 -62.50 52.38
N LEU A 209 25.11 -62.63 51.45
CA LEU A 209 25.64 -63.94 51.05
C LEU A 209 26.38 -64.62 52.21
N ASN A 210 27.12 -63.86 53.01
CA ASN A 210 27.87 -64.39 54.14
C ASN A 210 26.95 -64.85 55.27
N GLU A 211 25.87 -64.11 55.54
CA GLU A 211 24.87 -64.47 56.55
C GLU A 211 24.06 -65.72 56.15
N HIS A 212 23.74 -65.86 54.86
CA HIS A 212 23.03 -67.04 54.36
C HIS A 212 23.90 -68.32 54.42
N ILE A 213 25.19 -68.22 54.06
CA ILE A 213 26.14 -69.35 54.20
C ILE A 213 26.29 -69.75 55.67
N GLN A 214 26.37 -68.78 56.59
CA GLN A 214 26.50 -69.06 58.02
C GLN A 214 25.26 -69.78 58.56
N HIS A 215 24.06 -69.33 58.19
CA HIS A 215 22.80 -69.94 58.61
C HIS A 215 22.62 -71.38 58.07
N ASP A 216 23.01 -71.64 56.83
CA ASP A 216 22.93 -72.99 56.24
C ASP A 216 23.92 -73.96 56.89
N ILE A 217 25.14 -73.50 57.23
CA ILE A 217 26.12 -74.30 57.97
C ILE A 217 25.58 -74.69 59.35
N ASP A 218 24.99 -73.73 60.07
CA ASP A 218 24.44 -73.96 61.40
C ASP A 218 23.25 -74.93 61.37
N HIS A 219 22.40 -74.84 60.34
CA HIS A 219 21.26 -75.74 60.19
C HIS A 219 21.68 -77.18 59.84
N ILE A 220 22.70 -77.36 59.00
CA ILE A 220 23.28 -78.68 58.69
C ILE A 220 23.95 -79.29 59.92
N ALA A 221 24.69 -78.49 60.69
CA ALA A 221 25.32 -78.94 61.93
C ALA A 221 24.30 -79.39 62.98
N TYR A 222 23.15 -78.72 63.07
CA TYR A 222 22.08 -79.10 63.99
C TYR A 222 21.44 -80.45 63.66
N HIS A 223 21.27 -80.75 62.37
CA HIS A 223 20.72 -82.03 61.92
C HIS A 223 21.70 -83.20 62.08
N LEU A 224 23.01 -82.98 61.91
CA LEU A 224 24.03 -84.02 62.13
C LEU A 224 24.20 -84.42 63.59
N ARG A 225 23.80 -83.57 64.55
CA ARG A 225 23.90 -83.87 65.98
C ARG A 225 22.75 -84.72 66.54
N ARG A 226 21.72 -84.99 65.73
CA ARG A 226 20.50 -85.69 66.15
C ARG A 226 20.33 -87.12 65.62
N ASN A 227 21.37 -87.69 65.00
CA ASN A 227 21.43 -89.12 64.63
C ASN A 227 22.60 -89.81 65.32
#